data_AF-A0A8K0Q5Y8-F1
#
_entry.id   AF-A0A8K0Q5Y8-F1
#
_cell.length_a   1.000
_cell.length_b   1.000
_cell.length_c   1.000
_cell.angle_alpha   90.00
_cell.angle_beta   90.00
_cell.angle_gamma   90.00
#
_symmetry.space_group_name_H-M   'P 1'
#
loop_
_entity.id
_entity.type
_entity.pdbx_description
1 polymer ?
#
loop_
_entity_poly.entity_id
_entity_poly.type
_entity_poly.pdbx_seq_one_letter_code
_entity_poly.pdbx_strand_id
1 'polypeptide(L)'
;MPREPYQRCSQAIFEAWLKKKIQTEPLIDSHFGWKFDAFTEIEGGVESIIIDTASGENHIVRSQYLAGCDGAGSRVRKNIKSELLGGPTPSAMYLVHFKSRDLSKLQKQGQFWHIFFTSGSVIISQDEVDTWTAHLPISLDTDWKSLDPEEAIHKVLGGSHAPCHIKVDEVLVCSSWRPSIAFAQNYATESLRVFLAGDSAHQNIPTGGYGMNTAVGDSFDLGWKLAAVINGWGGSHLLRSYEIERKPVAIRNIERSGVHHKVHQDYTEWIAEAGPGALTSSTDEGAALWERIKTHVLSHDGENKDHGVELGYRYNGSPIVVEDAHDTEAEPEWNYRDYVPSTWPGARAPHVYLDNGKTSIFDHFGPAFTLVDFTLDGRWAAQFDAIASQLQVPLKLVPLPLQQHARRVWGRDAVLIRPDDHVAWRSPVHKEEDDIERVLKIATGRDALEPSDKNTSDYTLESVKKSGFTGTVGNVGQTPVKQLAAFQK
;
A
#
# COMPACT_ATOMS: atom_id res chain seq x y z
N MET A 1 15.16 -3.96 8.46
CA MET A 1 14.91 -4.43 7.08
C MET A 1 13.87 -5.56 7.13
N PRO A 2 13.01 -5.67 6.10
CA PRO A 2 11.98 -6.72 6.05
C PRO A 2 12.63 -8.11 5.99
N ARG A 3 11.88 -9.13 6.41
CA ARG A 3 12.28 -10.53 6.30
C ARG A 3 12.62 -10.90 4.85
N GLU A 4 11.69 -10.59 3.95
CA GLU A 4 11.82 -10.87 2.53
C GLU A 4 12.33 -9.62 1.80
N PRO A 5 13.33 -9.75 0.90
CA PRO A 5 13.80 -8.63 0.09
C PRO A 5 12.72 -8.19 -0.91
N TYR A 6 12.82 -6.96 -1.40
CA TYR A 6 11.99 -6.49 -2.51
C TYR A 6 12.17 -7.40 -3.72
N GLN A 7 11.06 -7.74 -4.36
CA GLN A 7 11.05 -8.57 -5.57
C GLN A 7 10.40 -7.81 -6.72
N ARG A 8 10.92 -8.03 -7.92
CA ARG A 8 10.28 -7.57 -9.15
C ARG A 8 9.47 -8.73 -9.74
N CYS A 9 8.16 -8.57 -9.78
CA CYS A 9 7.25 -9.50 -10.43
C CYS A 9 6.15 -8.70 -11.14
N SER A 10 6.00 -8.88 -12.45
CA SER A 10 4.93 -8.21 -13.18
C SER A 10 3.57 -8.76 -12.75
N GLN A 11 2.54 -7.90 -12.76
CA GLN A 11 1.19 -8.28 -12.35
C GLN A 11 0.65 -9.46 -13.18
N ALA A 12 0.95 -9.51 -14.49
CA ALA A 12 0.54 -10.61 -15.36
C ALA A 12 1.09 -11.97 -14.91
N ILE A 13 2.31 -12.01 -14.37
CA ILE A 13 2.91 -13.24 -13.82
C ILE A 13 2.32 -13.53 -12.45
N PHE A 14 2.26 -12.52 -11.58
CA PHE A 14 1.79 -12.65 -10.20
C PHE A 14 0.32 -13.12 -10.13
N GLU A 15 -0.57 -12.50 -10.91
CA GLU A 15 -1.99 -12.85 -10.94
C GLU A 15 -2.24 -14.21 -11.59
N ALA A 16 -1.48 -14.56 -12.65
CA ALA A 16 -1.59 -15.89 -13.24
C ALA A 16 -1.19 -16.99 -12.24
N TRP A 17 -0.14 -16.74 -11.46
CA TRP A 17 0.28 -17.63 -10.39
C TRP A 17 -0.77 -17.72 -9.26
N LEU A 18 -1.26 -16.56 -8.78
CA LEU A 18 -2.30 -16.50 -7.74
C LEU A 18 -3.60 -17.16 -8.17
N LYS A 19 -4.05 -16.93 -9.40
CA LYS A 19 -5.26 -17.54 -9.96
C LYS A 19 -5.22 -19.05 -9.85
N LYS A 20 -4.09 -19.67 -10.20
CA LYS A 20 -3.92 -21.12 -10.06
C LYS A 20 -4.06 -21.57 -8.61
N LYS A 21 -3.51 -20.82 -7.65
CA LYS A 21 -3.62 -21.12 -6.22
C LYS A 21 -5.07 -21.04 -5.75
N ILE A 22 -5.76 -19.95 -6.08
CA ILE A 22 -7.17 -19.71 -5.77
C ILE A 22 -8.04 -20.86 -6.30
N GLN A 23 -7.88 -21.24 -7.57
CA GLN A 23 -8.68 -22.29 -8.19
C GLN A 23 -8.42 -23.69 -7.61
N THR A 24 -7.31 -23.90 -6.91
CA THR A 24 -6.97 -25.18 -6.27
C THR A 24 -7.22 -25.22 -4.76
N GLU A 25 -7.53 -24.07 -4.16
CA GLU A 25 -7.78 -23.98 -2.71
C GLU A 25 -9.19 -24.47 -2.39
N PRO A 26 -9.35 -25.58 -1.64
CA PRO A 26 -10.67 -26.15 -1.35
C PRO A 26 -11.61 -25.24 -0.56
N LEU A 27 -11.09 -24.19 0.09
CA LEU A 27 -11.87 -23.21 0.83
C LEU A 27 -12.37 -22.02 -0.03
N ILE A 28 -12.04 -21.98 -1.33
CA ILE A 28 -12.40 -20.87 -2.21
C ILE A 28 -13.20 -21.35 -3.42
N ASP A 29 -14.46 -20.91 -3.51
CA ASP A 29 -15.26 -21.00 -4.73
C ASP A 29 -14.99 -19.80 -5.64
N SER A 30 -14.43 -20.04 -6.83
CA SER A 30 -14.02 -18.97 -7.76
C SER A 30 -14.79 -19.05 -9.09
N HIS A 31 -15.37 -17.92 -9.49
CA HIS A 31 -16.19 -17.79 -10.70
C HIS A 31 -15.64 -16.68 -11.60
N PHE A 32 -14.85 -17.04 -12.61
CA PHE A 32 -14.37 -16.10 -13.63
C PHE A 32 -15.41 -15.89 -14.74
N GLY A 33 -15.42 -14.70 -15.34
CA GLY A 33 -16.44 -14.34 -16.33
C GLY A 33 -17.79 -13.96 -15.69
N TRP A 34 -17.84 -13.82 -14.38
CA TRP A 34 -19.03 -13.40 -13.65
C TRP A 34 -18.85 -11.94 -13.22
N LYS A 35 -19.86 -11.12 -13.49
CA LYS A 35 -19.83 -9.67 -13.28
C LYS A 35 -20.77 -9.30 -12.13
N PHE A 36 -20.23 -8.67 -11.10
CA PHE A 36 -21.04 -8.07 -10.04
C PHE A 36 -21.92 -6.94 -10.60
N ASP A 37 -23.22 -6.95 -10.25
CA ASP A 37 -24.16 -5.90 -10.62
C ASP A 37 -24.49 -4.99 -9.43
N ALA A 38 -25.16 -5.53 -8.41
CA ALA A 38 -25.64 -4.80 -7.24
C ALA A 38 -25.71 -5.71 -6.00
N PHE A 39 -25.90 -5.13 -4.82
CA PHE A 39 -26.19 -5.86 -3.60
C PHE A 39 -27.30 -5.17 -2.80
N THR A 40 -27.92 -5.91 -1.89
CA THR A 40 -28.78 -5.37 -0.83
C THR A 40 -28.33 -5.96 0.51
N GLU A 41 -28.14 -5.11 1.52
CA GLU A 41 -27.93 -5.58 2.89
C GLU A 41 -29.26 -6.12 3.42
N ILE A 42 -29.22 -7.33 3.98
CA ILE A 42 -30.37 -8.04 4.55
C ILE A 42 -30.09 -8.35 6.02
N GLU A 43 -31.11 -8.80 6.74
CA GLU A 43 -30.90 -9.28 8.11
C GLU A 43 -29.86 -10.41 8.13
N GLY A 44 -28.77 -10.20 8.88
CA GLY A 44 -27.69 -11.18 9.01
C GLY A 44 -26.70 -11.28 7.84
N GLY A 45 -26.81 -10.45 6.79
CA GLY A 45 -25.85 -10.54 5.67
C GLY A 45 -26.11 -9.62 4.48
N VAL A 46 -25.65 -10.07 3.32
CA VAL A 46 -25.70 -9.35 2.04
C VAL A 46 -26.19 -10.31 0.96
N GLU A 47 -27.17 -9.86 0.18
CA GLU A 47 -27.63 -10.53 -1.04
C GLU A 47 -27.05 -9.80 -2.26
N SER A 48 -26.22 -10.49 -3.04
CA SER A 48 -25.53 -9.94 -4.22
C SER A 48 -26.10 -10.52 -5.51
N ILE A 49 -26.28 -9.66 -6.51
CA ILE A 49 -26.67 -10.03 -7.88
C ILE A 49 -25.41 -10.06 -8.75
N ILE A 50 -25.15 -11.22 -9.35
CA ILE A 50 -23.99 -11.47 -10.19
C ILE A 50 -24.48 -12.00 -11.54
N ILE A 51 -23.91 -11.50 -12.64
CA ILE A 51 -24.31 -11.85 -14.00
C ILE A 51 -23.22 -12.72 -14.62
N ASP A 52 -23.55 -13.94 -15.04
CA ASP A 52 -22.66 -14.75 -15.87
C ASP A 52 -22.59 -14.09 -17.26
N THR A 53 -21.39 -13.65 -17.66
CA THR A 53 -21.23 -12.90 -18.92
C THR A 53 -21.31 -13.78 -20.17
N ALA A 54 -21.19 -15.10 -20.04
CA ALA A 54 -21.30 -16.04 -21.15
C ALA A 54 -22.77 -16.41 -21.43
N SER A 55 -23.58 -16.66 -20.38
CA SER A 55 -24.98 -17.06 -20.53
C SER A 55 -25.97 -15.88 -20.43
N GLY A 56 -25.56 -14.79 -19.77
CA GLY A 56 -26.45 -13.69 -19.39
C GLY A 56 -27.34 -14.01 -18.18
N GLU A 57 -27.13 -15.14 -17.51
CA GLU A 57 -27.91 -15.57 -16.34
C GLU A 57 -27.57 -14.72 -15.11
N ASN A 58 -28.60 -14.39 -14.33
CA ASN A 58 -28.45 -13.73 -13.04
C ASN A 58 -28.38 -14.77 -11.92
N HIS A 59 -27.32 -14.71 -11.12
CA HIS A 59 -27.14 -15.47 -9.90
C HIS A 59 -27.35 -14.58 -8.68
N ILE A 60 -28.02 -15.13 -7.67
CA ILE A 60 -28.19 -14.49 -6.36
C ILE A 60 -27.31 -15.21 -5.36
N VAL A 61 -26.37 -14.49 -4.76
CA VAL A 61 -25.44 -15.01 -3.75
C VAL A 61 -25.75 -14.36 -2.41
N ARG A 62 -26.04 -15.19 -1.40
CA ARG A 62 -26.19 -14.74 -0.01
C ARG A 62 -24.91 -15.00 0.76
N SER A 63 -24.41 -13.98 1.41
CA SER A 63 -23.14 -13.99 2.15
C SER A 63 -23.29 -13.24 3.47
N GLN A 64 -22.45 -13.53 4.46
CA GLN A 64 -22.44 -12.76 5.70
C GLN A 64 -21.80 -11.38 5.53
N TYR A 65 -20.86 -11.27 4.58
CA TYR A 65 -20.06 -10.09 4.30
C TYR A 65 -19.72 -10.02 2.81
N LEU A 66 -19.54 -8.81 2.30
CA LEU A 66 -19.08 -8.54 0.93
C LEU A 66 -17.84 -7.65 0.97
N ALA A 67 -16.75 -8.08 0.32
CA ALA A 67 -15.57 -7.25 0.10
C ALA A 67 -15.50 -6.81 -1.37
N GLY A 68 -15.62 -5.51 -1.61
CA GLY A 68 -15.46 -4.89 -2.92
C GLY A 68 -13.99 -4.69 -3.26
N CYS A 69 -13.41 -5.64 -4.01
CA CYS A 69 -12.06 -5.55 -4.57
C CYS A 69 -12.11 -5.32 -6.09
N ASP A 70 -13.12 -4.59 -6.57
CA ASP A 70 -13.52 -4.47 -7.98
C ASP A 70 -12.90 -3.26 -8.73
N GLY A 71 -11.79 -2.75 -8.20
CA GLY A 71 -10.91 -1.80 -8.88
C GLY A 71 -11.43 -0.35 -8.95
N ALA A 72 -10.73 0.49 -9.71
CA ALA A 72 -10.97 1.94 -9.77
C ALA A 72 -12.42 2.32 -10.16
N GLY A 73 -13.01 1.52 -11.05
CA GLY A 73 -14.39 1.67 -11.52
C GLY A 73 -15.49 1.19 -10.57
N SER A 74 -15.10 0.77 -9.35
CA SER A 74 -15.89 0.01 -8.38
C SER A 74 -17.39 0.29 -8.41
N ARG A 75 -18.15 -0.77 -8.67
CA ARG A 75 -19.60 -0.81 -8.50
C ARG A 75 -19.97 -0.95 -7.04
N VAL A 76 -19.21 -1.70 -6.25
CA VAL A 76 -19.49 -1.85 -4.80
C VAL A 76 -19.43 -0.48 -4.10
N ARG A 77 -18.38 0.32 -4.35
CA ARG A 77 -18.25 1.69 -3.82
C ARG A 77 -19.44 2.57 -4.20
N LYS A 78 -19.87 2.51 -5.47
CA LYS A 78 -21.02 3.28 -5.96
C LYS A 78 -22.33 2.85 -5.28
N ASN A 79 -22.52 1.56 -5.03
CA ASN A 79 -23.71 1.04 -4.36
C ASN A 79 -23.78 1.46 -2.88
N ILE A 80 -22.65 1.48 -2.15
CA ILE A 80 -22.60 2.02 -0.77
C ILE A 80 -22.62 3.56 -0.74
N LYS A 81 -22.63 4.22 -1.91
CA LYS A 81 -22.62 5.68 -2.06
C LYS A 81 -21.44 6.36 -1.37
N SER A 82 -20.29 5.68 -1.29
CA SER A 82 -19.07 6.33 -0.83
C SER A 82 -18.47 7.16 -1.95
N GLU A 83 -18.43 8.48 -1.75
CA GLU A 83 -17.79 9.40 -2.69
C GLU A 83 -16.28 9.13 -2.81
N LEU A 84 -15.71 9.38 -3.98
CA LEU A 84 -14.26 9.46 -4.15
C LEU A 84 -13.84 10.92 -3.94
N LEU A 85 -12.95 11.15 -2.99
CA LEU A 85 -12.29 12.43 -2.78
C LEU A 85 -11.00 12.45 -3.59
N GLY A 86 -10.87 13.42 -4.49
CA GLY A 86 -9.81 13.48 -5.50
C GLY A 86 -10.31 13.13 -6.90
N GLY A 87 -9.42 12.70 -7.79
CA GLY A 87 -9.80 12.37 -9.17
C GLY A 87 -8.64 12.22 -10.14
N PRO A 88 -8.96 12.13 -11.45
CA PRO A 88 -7.95 12.02 -12.50
C PRO A 88 -7.08 13.27 -12.58
N THR A 89 -5.80 13.07 -12.81
CA THR A 89 -4.83 14.14 -13.12
C THR A 89 -5.00 14.61 -14.57
N PRO A 90 -4.61 15.85 -14.92
CA PRO A 90 -4.69 16.38 -16.28
C PRO A 90 -3.56 15.84 -17.18
N SER A 91 -3.30 14.54 -17.13
CA SER A 91 -2.25 13.88 -17.92
C SER A 91 -2.76 12.56 -18.51
N ALA A 92 -2.20 12.19 -19.66
CA ALA A 92 -2.47 10.91 -20.32
C ALA A 92 -1.18 10.35 -20.91
N MET A 93 -1.06 9.02 -20.84
CA MET A 93 0.02 8.27 -21.44
C MET A 93 -0.55 7.28 -22.46
N TYR A 94 0.08 7.16 -23.60
CA TYR A 94 -0.08 6.04 -24.51
C TYR A 94 0.91 4.94 -24.10
N LEU A 95 0.38 3.78 -23.74
CA LEU A 95 1.14 2.64 -23.27
C LEU A 95 1.24 1.62 -24.40
N VAL A 96 2.46 1.21 -24.74
CA VAL A 96 2.73 0.15 -25.70
C VAL A 96 3.55 -0.94 -25.00
N HIS A 97 2.93 -2.09 -24.76
CA HIS A 97 3.62 -3.29 -24.32
C HIS A 97 4.08 -4.07 -25.55
N PHE A 98 5.35 -4.41 -25.62
CA PHE A 98 5.95 -5.02 -26.81
C PHE A 98 7.09 -5.97 -26.46
N LYS A 99 7.45 -6.81 -27.43
CA LYS A 99 8.65 -7.62 -27.40
C LYS A 99 9.72 -7.07 -28.32
N SER A 100 10.96 -7.08 -27.86
CA SER A 100 12.14 -6.80 -28.66
C SER A 100 13.39 -7.39 -28.03
N ARG A 101 14.21 -8.04 -28.87
CA ARG A 101 15.56 -8.50 -28.51
C ARG A 101 16.68 -7.59 -29.03
N ASP A 102 16.39 -6.35 -29.42
CA ASP A 102 17.43 -5.37 -29.80
C ASP A 102 18.10 -4.76 -28.55
N LEU A 103 18.67 -5.64 -27.70
CA LEU A 103 19.28 -5.29 -26.42
C LEU A 103 20.47 -4.34 -26.57
N SER A 104 21.10 -4.31 -27.75
CA SER A 104 22.19 -3.39 -28.09
C SER A 104 21.80 -1.92 -27.94
N LYS A 105 20.51 -1.62 -28.13
CA LYS A 105 19.93 -0.28 -27.96
C LYS A 105 19.14 -0.17 -26.68
N LEU A 106 18.32 -1.17 -26.36
CA LEU A 106 17.46 -1.13 -25.19
C LEU A 106 18.28 -1.09 -23.89
N GLN A 107 19.38 -1.82 -23.80
CA GLN A 107 20.25 -1.87 -22.62
C GLN A 107 21.57 -1.12 -22.80
N LYS A 108 21.61 -0.10 -23.68
CA LYS A 108 22.82 0.69 -23.92
C LYS A 108 23.37 1.35 -22.64
N GLN A 109 22.48 1.66 -21.69
CA GLN A 109 22.78 2.24 -20.38
C GLN A 109 23.00 1.19 -19.27
N GLY A 110 22.97 -0.10 -19.61
CA GLY A 110 22.95 -1.22 -18.67
C GLY A 110 21.54 -1.78 -18.44
N GLN A 111 21.43 -2.74 -17.52
CA GLN A 111 20.14 -3.25 -17.07
C GLN A 111 19.43 -2.22 -16.19
N PHE A 112 18.12 -2.10 -16.36
CA PHE A 112 17.28 -1.18 -15.60
C PHE A 112 15.89 -1.77 -15.42
N TRP A 113 15.17 -1.23 -14.43
CA TRP A 113 13.73 -1.46 -14.31
C TRP A 113 12.95 -0.35 -15.01
N HIS A 114 13.19 0.91 -14.63
CA HIS A 114 12.61 2.09 -15.25
C HIS A 114 13.72 2.99 -15.77
N ILE A 115 13.54 3.52 -16.98
CA ILE A 115 14.24 4.74 -17.41
C ILE A 115 13.17 5.81 -17.59
N PHE A 116 13.32 6.89 -16.83
CA PHE A 116 12.57 8.12 -17.01
C PHE A 116 13.36 9.05 -17.93
N PHE A 117 12.78 9.38 -19.07
CA PHE A 117 13.37 10.32 -20.00
C PHE A 117 12.99 11.75 -19.62
N THR A 118 13.88 12.67 -19.98
CA THR A 118 13.69 14.11 -19.85
C THR A 118 12.55 14.64 -20.72
N SER A 119 12.09 13.88 -21.72
CA SER A 119 10.88 14.14 -22.50
C SER A 119 9.57 13.85 -21.73
N GLY A 120 9.64 13.33 -20.51
CA GLY A 120 8.49 12.81 -19.77
C GLY A 120 8.08 11.39 -20.19
N SER A 121 8.74 10.81 -21.20
CA SER A 121 8.55 9.41 -21.59
C SER A 121 9.17 8.45 -20.57
N VAL A 122 8.66 7.23 -20.53
CA VAL A 122 9.19 6.16 -19.67
C VAL A 122 9.33 4.88 -20.48
N ILE A 123 10.40 4.12 -20.26
CA ILE A 123 10.52 2.73 -20.71
C ILE A 123 10.67 1.84 -19.48
N ILE A 124 9.89 0.76 -19.44
CA ILE A 124 9.86 -0.20 -18.35
C ILE A 124 10.29 -1.56 -18.87
N SER A 125 11.27 -2.17 -18.21
CA SER A 125 11.64 -3.56 -18.39
C SER A 125 10.69 -4.46 -17.59
N GLN A 126 9.95 -5.35 -18.27
CA GLN A 126 9.03 -6.28 -17.59
C GLN A 126 9.76 -7.56 -17.13
N ASP A 127 10.73 -8.03 -17.90
CA ASP A 127 11.47 -9.27 -17.62
C ASP A 127 12.99 -9.19 -17.88
N GLU A 128 13.52 -8.06 -18.36
CA GLU A 128 14.92 -7.86 -18.80
C GLU A 128 15.41 -8.76 -19.93
N VAL A 129 14.53 -9.55 -20.52
CA VAL A 129 14.84 -10.50 -21.60
C VAL A 129 14.37 -9.94 -22.93
N ASP A 130 13.06 -9.77 -23.07
CA ASP A 130 12.48 -9.29 -24.31
C ASP A 130 11.18 -8.50 -24.14
N THR A 131 10.58 -8.43 -22.96
CA THR A 131 9.29 -7.76 -22.75
C THR A 131 9.45 -6.37 -22.13
N TRP A 132 8.86 -5.37 -22.77
CA TRP A 132 9.01 -3.95 -22.42
C TRP A 132 7.67 -3.21 -22.46
N THR A 133 7.60 -2.09 -21.76
CA THR A 133 6.48 -1.14 -21.86
C THR A 133 6.99 0.28 -22.11
N ALA A 134 6.60 0.87 -23.24
CA ALA A 134 6.85 2.27 -23.56
C ALA A 134 5.67 3.14 -23.12
N HIS A 135 5.93 4.20 -22.37
CA HIS A 135 4.94 5.19 -21.95
C HIS A 135 5.25 6.51 -22.66
N LEU A 136 4.39 6.89 -23.60
CA LEU A 136 4.49 8.15 -24.34
C LEU A 136 3.46 9.15 -23.79
N PRO A 137 3.87 10.34 -23.30
CA PRO A 137 2.94 11.41 -22.97
C PRO A 137 2.14 11.84 -24.20
N ILE A 138 0.82 11.95 -24.04
CA ILE A 138 -0.13 12.39 -25.07
C ILE A 138 -1.09 13.43 -24.49
N SER A 139 -1.71 14.22 -25.35
CA SER A 139 -2.76 15.15 -24.92
C SER A 139 -4.06 14.39 -24.56
N LEU A 140 -4.89 15.00 -23.71
CA LEU A 140 -6.14 14.36 -23.25
C LEU A 140 -7.16 14.11 -24.38
N ASP A 141 -7.08 14.89 -25.45
CA ASP A 141 -7.92 14.83 -26.66
C ASP A 141 -7.35 13.92 -27.76
N THR A 142 -6.14 13.39 -27.57
CA THR A 142 -5.53 12.46 -28.53
C THR A 142 -6.35 11.15 -28.63
N ASP A 143 -6.78 10.78 -29.83
CA ASP A 143 -7.28 9.44 -30.11
C ASP A 143 -6.10 8.47 -30.19
N TRP A 144 -5.76 7.85 -29.06
CA TRP A 144 -4.63 6.94 -28.97
C TRP A 144 -4.71 5.75 -29.92
N LYS A 145 -5.91 5.36 -30.37
CA LYS A 145 -6.09 4.25 -31.31
C LYS A 145 -5.60 4.57 -32.72
N SER A 146 -5.45 5.85 -33.04
CA SER A 146 -4.91 6.32 -34.31
C SER A 146 -3.38 6.39 -34.33
N LEU A 147 -2.72 6.22 -33.18
CA LEU A 147 -1.26 6.30 -33.07
C LEU A 147 -0.61 4.98 -33.53
N ASP A 148 0.51 5.10 -34.23
CA ASP A 148 1.34 3.95 -34.58
C ASP A 148 2.17 3.50 -33.34
N PRO A 149 2.06 2.22 -32.92
CA PRO A 149 2.78 1.72 -31.75
C PRO A 149 4.30 1.73 -31.90
N GLU A 150 4.84 1.44 -33.09
CA GLU A 150 6.28 1.38 -33.32
C GLU A 150 6.90 2.78 -33.33
N GLU A 151 6.25 3.75 -33.98
CA GLU A 151 6.65 5.15 -33.94
C GLU A 151 6.65 5.69 -32.50
N ALA A 152 5.64 5.31 -31.69
CA ALA A 152 5.60 5.67 -30.28
C ALA A 152 6.78 5.08 -29.50
N ILE A 153 7.13 3.81 -29.73
CA ILE A 153 8.30 3.16 -29.11
C ILE A 153 9.59 3.90 -29.50
N HIS A 154 9.79 4.17 -30.78
CA HIS A 154 11.01 4.85 -31.26
C HIS A 154 11.11 6.27 -30.68
N LYS A 155 10.00 6.99 -30.57
CA LYS A 155 9.93 8.31 -29.95
C LYS A 155 10.27 8.27 -28.46
N VAL A 156 9.71 7.30 -27.71
CA VAL A 156 10.04 7.10 -26.28
C VAL A 156 11.54 6.88 -26.11
N LEU A 157 12.13 5.96 -26.88
CA LEU A 157 13.56 5.63 -26.78
C LEU A 157 14.48 6.76 -27.27
N GLY A 158 13.99 7.66 -28.12
CA GLY A 158 14.70 8.88 -28.52
C GLY A 158 14.78 9.92 -27.40
N GLY A 159 13.83 9.91 -26.46
CA GLY A 159 13.76 10.88 -25.37
C GLY A 159 13.69 12.32 -25.90
N SER A 160 14.66 13.16 -25.52
CA SER A 160 14.79 14.54 -26.01
C SER A 160 15.56 14.65 -27.36
N HIS A 161 15.93 13.53 -27.98
CA HIS A 161 16.62 13.47 -29.27
C HIS A 161 15.69 12.96 -30.39
N ALA A 162 16.26 12.72 -31.58
CA ALA A 162 15.56 12.03 -32.66
C ALA A 162 15.11 10.61 -32.25
N PRO A 163 14.03 10.07 -32.84
CA PRO A 163 13.56 8.72 -32.56
C PRO A 163 14.68 7.67 -32.66
N CYS A 164 14.75 6.78 -31.68
CA CYS A 164 15.70 5.68 -31.66
C CYS A 164 15.02 4.42 -32.23
N HIS A 165 15.32 4.12 -33.49
CA HIS A 165 14.75 2.96 -34.18
C HIS A 165 15.33 1.66 -33.63
N ILE A 166 14.44 0.77 -33.18
CA ILE A 166 14.76 -0.61 -32.77
C ILE A 166 13.95 -1.60 -33.59
N LYS A 167 14.40 -2.85 -33.65
CA LYS A 167 13.56 -3.93 -34.16
C LYS A 167 12.49 -4.27 -33.12
N VAL A 168 11.21 -4.07 -33.44
CA VAL A 168 10.09 -4.60 -32.65
C VAL A 168 9.78 -6.00 -33.16
N ASP A 169 9.79 -6.99 -32.27
CA ASP A 169 9.48 -8.37 -32.62
C ASP A 169 7.97 -8.61 -32.61
N GLU A 170 7.26 -8.02 -31.64
CA GLU A 170 5.81 -8.18 -31.46
C GLU A 170 5.23 -7.03 -30.63
N VAL A 171 4.08 -6.47 -31.03
CA VAL A 171 3.28 -5.58 -30.16
C VAL A 171 2.23 -6.42 -29.44
N LEU A 172 2.26 -6.41 -28.10
CA LEU A 172 1.41 -7.26 -27.28
C LEU A 172 0.08 -6.59 -26.95
N VAL A 173 0.12 -5.34 -26.46
CA VAL A 173 -1.08 -4.58 -26.11
C VAL A 173 -0.79 -3.08 -26.13
N CYS A 174 -1.76 -2.33 -26.63
CA CYS A 174 -1.76 -0.88 -26.58
C CYS A 174 -2.94 -0.38 -25.75
N SER A 175 -2.72 0.63 -24.92
CA SER A 175 -3.77 1.24 -24.11
C SER A 175 -3.47 2.72 -23.84
N SER A 176 -4.47 3.44 -23.33
CA SER A 176 -4.26 4.77 -22.75
C SER A 176 -4.53 4.69 -21.26
N TRP A 177 -3.66 5.34 -20.49
CA TRP A 177 -3.77 5.42 -19.05
C TRP A 177 -3.79 6.88 -18.60
N ARG A 178 -4.67 7.16 -17.64
CA ARG A 178 -4.78 8.45 -16.96
C ARG A 178 -4.54 8.22 -15.47
N PRO A 179 -3.51 8.85 -14.88
CA PRO A 179 -3.28 8.73 -13.44
C PRO A 179 -4.44 9.34 -12.68
N SER A 180 -4.82 8.72 -11.57
CA SER A 180 -5.84 9.23 -10.65
C SER A 180 -5.26 9.21 -9.24
N ILE A 181 -5.58 10.25 -8.47
CA ILE A 181 -5.25 10.41 -7.06
C ILE A 181 -6.58 10.56 -6.35
N ALA A 182 -7.06 9.49 -5.70
CA ALA A 182 -8.35 9.52 -5.03
C ALA A 182 -8.45 8.51 -3.89
N PHE A 183 -9.39 8.72 -2.98
CA PHE A 183 -9.76 7.72 -1.97
C PHE A 183 -11.24 7.82 -1.63
N ALA A 184 -11.81 6.70 -1.19
CA ALA A 184 -13.19 6.58 -0.79
C ALA A 184 -13.41 7.29 0.56
N GLN A 185 -14.49 8.06 0.65
CA GLN A 185 -14.89 8.70 1.90
C GLN A 185 -15.16 7.68 3.01
N ASN A 186 -15.75 6.53 2.69
CA ASN A 186 -15.99 5.43 3.63
C ASN A 186 -15.48 4.13 3.02
N TYR A 187 -14.81 3.30 3.82
CA TYR A 187 -14.30 1.99 3.42
C TYR A 187 -15.27 0.88 3.80
N ALA A 188 -16.29 1.16 4.62
CA ALA A 188 -17.31 0.21 5.00
C ALA A 188 -18.71 0.86 5.11
N THR A 189 -19.75 0.03 5.08
CA THR A 189 -21.11 0.44 5.47
C THR A 189 -21.25 0.58 6.98
N GLU A 190 -22.26 1.33 7.45
CA GLU A 190 -22.53 1.50 8.88
C GLU A 190 -22.81 0.18 9.60
N SER A 191 -23.42 -0.79 8.90
CA SER A 191 -23.71 -2.13 9.39
C SER A 191 -22.46 -3.03 9.45
N LEU A 192 -21.33 -2.58 8.91
CA LEU A 192 -20.07 -3.33 8.79
C LEU A 192 -20.25 -4.66 8.06
N ARG A 193 -21.10 -4.68 7.02
CA ARG A 193 -21.35 -5.86 6.18
C ARG A 193 -20.70 -5.78 4.81
N VAL A 194 -20.47 -4.58 4.31
CA VAL A 194 -19.81 -4.35 3.02
C VAL A 194 -18.56 -3.51 3.24
N PHE A 195 -17.44 -3.93 2.65
CA PHE A 195 -16.13 -3.29 2.77
C PHE A 195 -15.53 -3.00 1.39
N LEU A 196 -14.63 -2.05 1.29
CA LEU A 196 -13.83 -1.73 0.09
C LEU A 196 -12.36 -2.00 0.38
N ALA A 197 -11.63 -2.60 -0.56
CA ALA A 197 -10.19 -2.85 -0.45
C ALA A 197 -9.47 -2.63 -1.79
N GLY A 198 -8.24 -2.10 -1.73
CA GLY A 198 -7.44 -1.79 -2.91
C GLY A 198 -8.04 -0.66 -3.75
N ASP A 199 -7.98 -0.79 -5.08
CA ASP A 199 -8.35 0.26 -6.03
C ASP A 199 -9.83 0.71 -5.95
N SER A 200 -10.70 -0.07 -5.32
CA SER A 200 -12.07 0.34 -5.01
C SER A 200 -12.12 1.41 -3.93
N ALA A 201 -11.13 1.44 -3.03
CA ALA A 201 -11.01 2.30 -1.86
C ALA A 201 -9.99 3.44 -2.04
N HIS A 202 -8.92 3.25 -2.81
CA HIS A 202 -7.89 4.28 -3.04
C HIS A 202 -7.23 4.13 -4.40
N GLN A 203 -6.78 5.24 -4.99
CA GLN A 203 -6.18 5.31 -6.31
C GLN A 203 -4.94 6.19 -6.24
N ASN A 204 -3.82 5.65 -6.72
CA ASN A 204 -2.51 6.26 -6.58
C ASN A 204 -1.86 6.46 -7.96
N ILE A 205 -0.94 7.42 -8.04
CA ILE A 205 0.05 7.46 -9.11
C ILE A 205 1.08 6.33 -8.84
N PRO A 206 1.60 5.63 -9.86
CA PRO A 206 2.49 4.48 -9.70
C PRO A 206 3.87 4.81 -9.12
N THR A 207 4.26 6.08 -9.02
CA THR A 207 5.55 6.51 -8.47
C THR A 207 5.70 6.05 -7.02
N GLY A 208 6.78 5.31 -6.73
CA GLY A 208 7.01 4.63 -5.45
C GLY A 208 6.37 3.25 -5.31
N GLY A 209 5.53 2.80 -6.26
CA GLY A 209 4.99 1.44 -6.27
C GLY A 209 4.04 1.10 -5.11
N TYR A 210 3.41 2.10 -4.48
CA TYR A 210 2.64 1.88 -3.25
C TYR A 210 1.26 1.25 -3.45
N GLY A 211 0.62 1.40 -4.62
CA GLY A 211 -0.79 1.02 -4.85
C GLY A 211 -1.08 -0.45 -4.54
N MET A 212 -0.45 -1.38 -5.29
CA MET A 212 -0.65 -2.83 -5.09
C MET A 212 -0.25 -3.28 -3.67
N ASN A 213 0.86 -2.76 -3.13
CA ASN A 213 1.30 -3.09 -1.77
C ASN A 213 0.28 -2.67 -0.72
N THR A 214 -0.35 -1.51 -0.89
CA THR A 214 -1.43 -1.04 -0.01
C THR A 214 -2.66 -1.93 -0.15
N ALA A 215 -3.04 -2.31 -1.38
CA ALA A 215 -4.18 -3.20 -1.63
C ALA A 215 -4.00 -4.60 -1.01
N VAL A 216 -2.79 -5.16 -1.06
CA VAL A 216 -2.46 -6.41 -0.36
C VAL A 216 -2.55 -6.23 1.15
N GLY A 217 -2.03 -5.11 1.68
CA GLY A 217 -2.16 -4.77 3.10
C GLY A 217 -3.61 -4.66 3.57
N ASP A 218 -4.49 -4.05 2.76
CA ASP A 218 -5.92 -3.97 3.05
C ASP A 218 -6.57 -5.36 3.09
N SER A 219 -6.26 -6.20 2.10
CA SER A 219 -6.81 -7.55 1.99
C SER A 219 -6.37 -8.41 3.17
N PHE A 220 -5.12 -8.28 3.61
CA PHE A 220 -4.60 -9.02 4.75
C PHE A 220 -5.26 -8.56 6.05
N ASP A 221 -5.35 -7.25 6.28
CA ASP A 221 -5.99 -6.67 7.46
C ASP A 221 -7.48 -7.02 7.54
N LEU A 222 -8.24 -6.85 6.45
CA LEU A 222 -9.65 -7.21 6.41
C LEU A 222 -9.87 -8.73 6.58
N GLY A 223 -9.02 -9.54 5.96
CA GLY A 223 -9.15 -11.00 5.93
C GLY A 223 -9.11 -11.63 7.33
N TRP A 224 -8.11 -11.29 8.15
CA TRP A 224 -8.03 -11.82 9.52
C TRP A 224 -9.18 -11.29 10.39
N LYS A 225 -9.62 -10.06 10.14
CA LYS A 225 -10.72 -9.43 10.88
C LYS A 225 -12.07 -10.11 10.64
N LEU A 226 -12.36 -10.41 9.37
CA LEU A 226 -13.53 -11.20 9.00
C LEU A 226 -13.45 -12.60 9.58
N ALA A 227 -12.28 -13.27 9.47
CA ALA A 227 -12.08 -14.60 10.04
C ALA A 227 -12.34 -14.60 11.56
N ALA A 228 -11.88 -13.60 12.29
CA ALA A 228 -12.09 -13.47 13.72
C ALA A 228 -13.57 -13.43 14.12
N VAL A 229 -14.34 -12.57 13.46
CA VAL A 229 -15.76 -12.39 13.74
C VAL A 229 -16.57 -13.61 13.30
N ILE A 230 -16.27 -14.17 12.12
CA ILE A 230 -16.96 -15.37 11.61
C ILE A 230 -16.74 -16.57 12.54
N ASN A 231 -15.53 -16.72 13.09
CA ASN A 231 -15.21 -17.81 14.03
C ASN A 231 -15.63 -17.49 15.49
N GLY A 232 -16.31 -16.37 15.73
CA GLY A 232 -16.91 -16.04 17.02
C GLY A 232 -15.96 -15.53 18.09
N TRP A 233 -14.67 -15.33 17.78
CA TRP A 233 -13.71 -14.83 18.76
C TRP A 233 -13.38 -13.34 18.59
N GLY A 234 -13.78 -12.70 17.49
CA GLY A 234 -13.68 -11.26 17.27
C GLY A 234 -14.98 -10.50 17.56
N GLY A 235 -14.89 -9.28 18.06
CA GLY A 235 -16.01 -8.37 18.28
C GLY A 235 -16.17 -7.29 17.20
N SER A 236 -17.19 -6.43 17.33
CA SER A 236 -17.55 -5.43 16.31
C SER A 236 -16.50 -4.32 16.15
N HIS A 237 -15.75 -3.98 17.20
CA HIS A 237 -14.70 -2.97 17.12
C HIS A 237 -13.56 -3.39 16.20
N LEU A 238 -13.39 -4.71 16.00
CA LEU A 238 -12.40 -5.28 15.11
C LEU A 238 -12.69 -4.92 13.65
N LEU A 239 -13.95 -5.08 13.19
CA LEU A 239 -14.35 -4.66 11.85
C LEU A 239 -14.32 -3.14 11.67
N ARG A 240 -14.74 -2.38 12.70
CA ARG A 240 -14.67 -0.91 12.67
C ARG A 240 -13.22 -0.42 12.54
N SER A 241 -12.27 -1.12 13.14
CA SER A 241 -10.85 -0.75 13.06
C SER A 241 -10.28 -0.81 11.64
N TYR A 242 -10.86 -1.59 10.72
CA TYR A 242 -10.37 -1.71 9.34
C TYR A 242 -10.20 -0.34 8.66
N GLU A 243 -11.25 0.48 8.66
CA GLU A 243 -11.15 1.82 8.06
C GLU A 243 -10.18 2.72 8.82
N ILE A 244 -10.26 2.71 10.16
CA ILE A 244 -9.43 3.54 11.04
C ILE A 244 -7.94 3.25 10.82
N GLU A 245 -7.57 2.00 10.58
CA GLU A 245 -6.20 1.57 10.39
C GLU A 245 -5.70 1.74 8.95
N ARG A 246 -6.52 1.37 7.95
CA ARG A 246 -6.07 1.28 6.55
C ARG A 246 -6.18 2.56 5.76
N LYS A 247 -7.21 3.38 6.00
CA LYS A 247 -7.43 4.63 5.27
C LYS A 247 -6.29 5.65 5.48
N PRO A 248 -5.76 5.88 6.70
CA PRO A 248 -4.60 6.76 6.86
C PRO A 248 -3.33 6.27 6.16
N VAL A 249 -3.15 4.94 6.04
CA VAL A 249 -2.04 4.35 5.27
C VAL A 249 -2.19 4.66 3.79
N ALA A 250 -3.38 4.45 3.22
CA ALA A 250 -3.66 4.76 1.83
C ALA A 250 -3.44 6.24 1.52
N ILE A 251 -3.96 7.15 2.35
CA ILE A 251 -3.80 8.61 2.14
C ILE A 251 -2.33 9.00 2.16
N ARG A 252 -1.56 8.55 3.16
CA ARG A 252 -0.12 8.81 3.23
C ARG A 252 0.60 8.33 1.98
N ASN A 253 0.28 7.13 1.50
CA ASN A 253 0.91 6.55 0.32
C ASN A 253 0.55 7.34 -0.95
N ILE A 254 -0.69 7.81 -1.08
CA ILE A 254 -1.11 8.68 -2.18
C ILE A 254 -0.31 10.00 -2.15
N GLU A 255 -0.21 10.64 -0.99
CA GLU A 255 0.53 11.90 -0.82
C GLU A 255 2.00 11.73 -1.21
N ARG A 256 2.65 10.65 -0.75
CA ARG A 256 4.05 10.36 -1.07
C ARG A 256 4.26 10.00 -2.53
N SER A 257 3.36 9.23 -3.15
CA SER A 257 3.38 9.04 -4.60
C SER A 257 3.31 10.38 -5.36
N GLY A 258 2.49 11.33 -4.88
CA GLY A 258 2.42 12.69 -5.43
C GLY A 258 3.73 13.46 -5.33
N VAL A 259 4.45 13.36 -4.20
CA VAL A 259 5.80 13.95 -4.03
C VAL A 259 6.76 13.41 -5.07
N HIS A 260 6.84 12.09 -5.21
CA HIS A 260 7.73 11.44 -6.19
C HIS A 260 7.36 11.84 -7.63
N HIS A 261 6.06 11.92 -7.93
CA HIS A 261 5.61 12.38 -9.23
C HIS A 261 6.03 13.83 -9.52
N LYS A 262 6.00 14.72 -8.51
CA LYS A 262 6.39 16.12 -8.68
C LYS A 262 7.86 16.26 -9.04
N VAL A 263 8.75 15.40 -8.53
CA VAL A 263 10.18 15.37 -8.91
C VAL A 263 10.33 15.19 -10.42
N HIS A 264 9.53 14.30 -11.03
CA HIS A 264 9.53 14.11 -12.47
C HIS A 264 8.92 15.29 -13.22
N GLN A 265 7.82 15.83 -12.72
CA GLN A 265 7.17 17.00 -13.32
C GLN A 265 8.11 18.21 -13.34
N ASP A 266 8.82 18.49 -12.24
CA ASP A 266 9.72 19.64 -12.08
C ASP A 266 10.73 19.72 -13.23
N TYR A 267 11.49 18.66 -13.51
CA TYR A 267 12.46 18.73 -14.59
C TYR A 267 11.81 18.75 -15.98
N THR A 268 10.65 18.10 -16.18
CA THR A 268 9.95 18.17 -17.47
C THR A 268 9.42 19.57 -17.75
N GLU A 269 8.97 20.30 -16.73
CA GLU A 269 8.54 21.70 -16.82
C GLU A 269 9.73 22.59 -17.17
N TRP A 270 10.88 22.44 -16.50
CA TRP A 270 12.08 23.25 -16.80
C TRP A 270 12.58 23.04 -18.23
N ILE A 271 12.47 21.82 -18.75
CA ILE A 271 12.83 21.53 -20.14
C ILE A 271 11.83 22.17 -21.10
N ALA A 272 10.54 22.08 -20.81
CA ALA A 272 9.50 22.72 -21.62
C ALA A 272 9.67 24.25 -21.67
N GLU A 273 10.02 24.87 -20.54
CA GLU A 273 10.32 26.30 -20.43
C GLU A 273 11.59 26.70 -21.20
N ALA A 274 12.64 25.88 -21.13
CA ALA A 274 13.90 26.14 -21.85
C ALA A 274 13.77 25.95 -23.37
N GLY A 275 12.80 25.16 -23.80
CA GLY A 275 12.47 24.93 -25.21
C GLY A 275 13.23 23.76 -25.85
N PRO A 276 12.83 23.37 -27.07
CA PRO A 276 13.36 22.21 -27.77
C PRO A 276 14.89 22.30 -27.98
N GLY A 277 15.61 21.23 -27.66
CA GLY A 277 17.05 21.13 -27.87
C GLY A 277 17.91 21.88 -26.83
N ALA A 278 17.32 22.61 -25.89
CA ALA A 278 18.08 23.34 -24.86
C ALA A 278 18.99 22.40 -24.05
N LEU A 279 18.43 21.27 -23.58
CA LEU A 279 19.17 20.28 -22.79
C LEU A 279 20.31 19.59 -23.57
N THR A 280 20.17 19.45 -24.89
CA THR A 280 21.14 18.77 -25.74
C THR A 280 22.14 19.72 -26.40
N SER A 281 21.95 21.04 -26.21
CA SER A 281 22.85 22.06 -26.69
C SER A 281 24.15 22.09 -25.87
N SER A 282 25.28 22.42 -26.52
CA SER A 282 26.58 22.56 -25.85
C SER A 282 26.80 23.98 -25.29
N THR A 283 25.73 24.69 -24.93
CA THR A 283 25.82 26.04 -24.36
C THR A 283 25.95 25.99 -22.83
N ASP A 284 26.37 27.11 -22.23
CA ASP A 284 26.45 27.25 -20.77
C ASP A 284 25.06 27.12 -20.12
N GLU A 285 23.99 27.60 -20.79
CA GLU A 285 22.61 27.45 -20.34
C GLU A 285 22.17 25.98 -20.35
N GLY A 286 22.52 25.23 -21.40
CA GLY A 286 22.26 23.79 -21.49
C GLY A 286 22.97 23.00 -20.38
N ALA A 287 24.24 23.31 -20.13
CA ALA A 287 25.02 22.71 -19.05
C ALA A 287 24.43 23.05 -17.66
N ALA A 288 23.99 24.29 -17.45
CA ALA A 288 23.34 24.72 -16.20
C ALA A 288 21.99 24.02 -15.98
N LEU A 289 21.18 23.87 -17.03
CA LEU A 289 19.93 23.12 -16.96
C LEU A 289 20.19 21.65 -16.61
N TRP A 290 21.17 21.02 -17.24
CA TRP A 290 21.55 19.64 -16.94
C TRP A 290 21.98 19.48 -15.48
N GLU A 291 22.85 20.35 -14.96
CA GLU A 291 23.31 20.27 -13.57
C GLU A 291 22.18 20.55 -12.57
N ARG A 292 21.24 21.44 -12.90
CA ARG A 292 20.01 21.68 -12.11
C ARG A 292 19.16 20.42 -12.01
N ILE A 293 18.89 19.76 -13.14
CA ILE A 293 18.10 18.53 -13.18
C ILE A 293 18.81 17.41 -12.41
N LYS A 294 20.10 17.22 -12.65
CA LYS A 294 20.91 16.21 -11.94
C LYS A 294 20.88 16.43 -10.44
N THR A 295 21.14 17.65 -9.97
CA THR A 295 21.14 18.00 -8.55
C THR A 295 19.77 17.71 -7.94
N HIS A 296 18.70 18.12 -8.62
CA HIS A 296 17.32 17.92 -8.16
C HIS A 296 16.97 16.44 -8.03
N VAL A 297 17.23 15.62 -9.06
CA VAL A 297 16.92 14.18 -9.02
C VAL A 297 17.75 13.47 -7.94
N LEU A 298 19.04 13.80 -7.80
CA LEU A 298 19.90 13.18 -6.79
C LEU A 298 19.54 13.58 -5.36
N SER A 299 18.98 14.76 -5.14
CA SER A 299 18.54 15.19 -3.81
C SER A 299 17.14 14.70 -3.42
N HIS A 300 16.35 14.20 -4.37
CA HIS A 300 14.99 13.71 -4.17
C HIS A 300 14.85 12.23 -4.57
N ASP A 301 15.71 11.39 -4.01
CA ASP A 301 15.78 9.95 -4.29
C ASP A 301 14.77 9.08 -3.51
N GLY A 302 13.73 9.71 -2.95
CA GLY A 302 12.75 9.07 -2.08
C GLY A 302 11.90 7.99 -2.76
N GLU A 303 11.71 8.07 -4.08
CA GLU A 303 10.88 7.11 -4.83
C GLU A 303 11.31 5.65 -4.60
N ASN A 304 12.60 5.43 -4.32
CA ASN A 304 13.17 4.10 -4.08
C ASN A 304 13.77 3.93 -2.67
N LYS A 305 13.63 4.93 -1.78
CA LYS A 305 14.31 4.96 -0.48
C LYS A 305 13.44 5.40 0.69
N ASP A 306 12.16 5.69 0.45
CA ASP A 306 11.19 6.04 1.49
C ASP A 306 10.71 4.80 2.28
N HIS A 307 11.64 4.10 2.92
CA HIS A 307 11.35 2.87 3.67
C HIS A 307 10.44 3.10 4.88
N GLY A 308 10.42 4.32 5.42
CA GLY A 308 9.50 4.70 6.49
C GLY A 308 8.03 4.70 6.04
N VAL A 309 7.75 5.00 4.77
CA VAL A 309 6.42 4.87 4.15
C VAL A 309 6.04 3.40 4.00
N GLU A 310 6.97 2.58 3.51
CA GLU A 310 6.74 1.18 3.16
C GLU A 310 6.57 0.27 4.39
N LEU A 311 7.34 0.51 5.45
CA LEU A 311 7.47 -0.40 6.59
C LEU A 311 7.18 0.25 7.95
N GLY A 312 7.24 1.58 8.03
CA GLY A 312 7.25 2.31 9.29
C GLY A 312 5.90 2.81 9.77
N TYR A 313 4.83 2.67 8.98
CA TYR A 313 3.51 3.15 9.39
C TYR A 313 3.01 2.41 10.64
N ARG A 314 2.18 3.10 11.43
CA ARG A 314 1.57 2.58 12.65
C ARG A 314 0.07 2.82 12.66
N TYR A 315 -0.67 1.92 13.28
CA TYR A 315 -2.12 1.99 13.47
C TYR A 315 -2.52 2.90 14.62
N ASN A 316 -2.05 4.16 14.57
CA ASN A 316 -2.29 5.16 15.60
C ASN A 316 -3.77 5.55 15.64
N GLY A 317 -4.38 5.48 16.82
CA GLY A 317 -5.81 5.73 17.01
C GLY A 317 -6.71 4.52 16.78
N SER A 318 -6.14 3.33 16.52
CA SER A 318 -6.92 2.11 16.42
C SER A 318 -7.58 1.74 17.75
N PRO A 319 -8.88 1.38 17.76
CA PRO A 319 -9.58 0.98 18.99
C PRO A 319 -9.15 -0.39 19.51
N ILE A 320 -8.37 -1.16 18.72
CA ILE A 320 -7.92 -2.53 19.05
C ILE A 320 -6.41 -2.64 19.29
N VAL A 321 -5.72 -1.50 19.42
CA VAL A 321 -4.30 -1.43 19.77
C VAL A 321 -4.21 -0.88 21.18
N VAL A 322 -3.68 -1.67 22.13
CA VAL A 322 -3.57 -1.25 23.52
C VAL A 322 -2.41 -0.28 23.67
N GLU A 323 -2.71 0.94 24.12
CA GLU A 323 -1.71 1.98 24.33
C GLU A 323 -0.73 1.62 25.45
N ASP A 324 0.52 2.06 25.29
CA ASP A 324 1.54 1.96 26.32
C ASP A 324 1.40 3.07 27.38
N ALA A 325 0.18 3.23 27.92
CA ALA A 325 -0.22 4.37 28.76
C ALA A 325 0.45 4.39 30.14
N HIS A 326 1.16 3.33 30.51
CA HIS A 326 1.82 3.18 31.80
C HIS A 326 3.34 3.38 31.74
N ASP A 327 3.87 3.70 30.56
CA ASP A 327 5.29 3.89 30.33
C ASP A 327 5.64 5.38 30.19
N THR A 328 6.84 5.73 30.64
CA THR A 328 7.42 7.08 30.44
C THR A 328 8.15 7.21 29.11
N GLU A 329 8.35 6.09 28.39
CA GLU A 329 8.93 6.10 27.06
C GLU A 329 8.02 6.81 26.05
N ALA A 330 8.61 7.71 25.25
CA ALA A 330 7.91 8.39 24.18
C ALA A 330 7.79 7.50 22.93
N GLU A 331 6.71 7.69 22.17
CA GLU A 331 6.55 7.07 20.85
C GLU A 331 7.78 7.41 19.98
N PRO A 332 8.45 6.42 19.36
CA PRO A 332 9.59 6.70 18.50
C PRO A 332 9.18 7.59 17.33
N GLU A 333 9.98 8.60 17.03
CA GLU A 333 9.69 9.51 15.91
C GLU A 333 9.51 8.72 14.60
N TRP A 334 8.44 9.04 13.88
CA TRP A 334 8.21 8.51 12.53
C TRP A 334 8.66 9.53 11.50
N ASN A 335 9.38 9.06 10.48
CA ASN A 335 9.62 9.84 9.27
C ASN A 335 9.44 8.96 8.03
N TYR A 336 9.20 9.60 6.87
CA TYR A 336 8.90 8.89 5.63
C TYR A 336 10.12 8.14 5.06
N ARG A 337 11.35 8.57 5.37
CA ARG A 337 12.56 8.07 4.75
C ARG A 337 13.07 6.81 5.44
N ASP A 338 13.25 6.89 6.75
CA ASP A 338 13.94 5.86 7.51
C ASP A 338 12.94 4.96 8.25
N TYR A 339 13.04 3.66 7.99
CA TYR A 339 12.35 2.67 8.82
C TYR A 339 13.14 2.41 10.11
N VAL A 340 12.57 2.80 11.24
CA VAL A 340 13.07 2.47 12.58
C VAL A 340 12.25 1.30 13.13
N PRO A 341 12.84 0.09 13.26
CA PRO A 341 12.12 -1.06 13.83
C PRO A 341 11.72 -0.79 15.27
N SER A 342 10.45 -1.02 15.61
CA SER A 342 9.94 -0.85 16.96
C SER A 342 8.80 -1.79 17.26
N THR A 343 8.67 -2.21 18.52
CA THR A 343 7.50 -2.92 19.05
C THR A 343 6.44 -1.97 19.59
N TRP A 344 6.54 -0.66 19.32
CA TRP A 344 5.52 0.31 19.73
C TRP A 344 4.13 -0.17 19.29
N PRO A 345 3.09 -0.13 20.15
CA PRO A 345 1.77 -0.62 19.80
C PRO A 345 1.27 -0.02 18.49
N GLY A 346 0.74 -0.88 17.60
CA GLY A 346 0.29 -0.52 16.26
C GLY A 346 1.37 -0.51 15.19
N ALA A 347 2.66 -0.69 15.54
CA ALA A 347 3.72 -0.86 14.55
C ALA A 347 3.79 -2.31 14.04
N ARG A 348 4.35 -2.49 12.84
CA ARG A 348 4.77 -3.82 12.37
C ARG A 348 5.91 -4.35 13.25
N ALA A 349 5.78 -5.59 13.72
CA ALA A 349 6.78 -6.23 14.56
C ALA A 349 8.17 -6.25 13.88
N PRO A 350 9.27 -5.96 14.59
CA PRO A 350 10.61 -6.01 14.01
C PRO A 350 11.02 -7.42 13.60
N HIS A 351 11.45 -7.57 12.34
CA HIS A 351 12.11 -8.80 11.92
C HIS A 351 13.50 -8.93 12.57
N VAL A 352 13.76 -10.09 13.16
CA VAL A 352 15.08 -10.53 13.64
C VAL A 352 15.28 -12.01 13.35
N TYR A 353 16.52 -12.38 13.06
CA TYR A 353 16.93 -13.78 13.15
C TYR A 353 17.20 -14.14 14.61
N LEU A 354 16.77 -15.31 15.02
CA LEU A 354 17.12 -15.90 16.31
C LEU A 354 18.62 -16.19 16.37
N ASP A 355 19.15 -16.53 17.55
CA ASP A 355 20.59 -16.69 17.80
C ASP A 355 21.28 -17.76 16.91
N ASN A 356 20.50 -18.63 16.25
CA ASN A 356 21.00 -19.57 15.22
C ASN A 356 21.32 -18.91 13.86
N GLY A 357 21.02 -17.62 13.70
CA GLY A 357 21.26 -16.80 12.51
C GLY A 357 20.43 -17.17 11.27
N LYS A 358 19.43 -18.05 11.40
CA LYS A 358 18.67 -18.60 10.26
C LYS A 358 17.17 -18.58 10.43
N THR A 359 16.67 -18.78 11.65
CA THR A 359 15.23 -18.82 11.92
C THR A 359 14.72 -17.40 12.11
N SER A 360 13.75 -17.01 11.31
CA SER A 360 13.06 -15.73 11.48
C SER A 360 12.13 -15.83 12.68
N ILE A 361 12.04 -14.78 13.51
CA ILE A 361 11.05 -14.75 14.60
C ILE A 361 9.62 -14.92 14.08
N PHE A 362 9.35 -14.50 12.84
CA PHE A 362 8.04 -14.64 12.17
C PHE A 362 7.70 -16.11 11.86
N ASP A 363 8.69 -17.00 11.73
CA ASP A 363 8.43 -18.44 11.52
C ASP A 363 7.74 -19.08 12.73
N HIS A 364 7.79 -18.42 13.90
CA HIS A 364 7.12 -18.87 15.11
C HIS A 364 5.69 -18.37 15.23
N PHE A 365 5.20 -17.48 14.37
CA PHE A 365 3.85 -16.93 14.50
C PHE A 365 2.78 -18.01 14.22
N GLY A 366 1.61 -17.81 14.84
CA GLY A 366 0.42 -18.63 14.62
C GLY A 366 -0.50 -18.01 13.56
N PRO A 367 -1.55 -18.74 13.14
CA PRO A 367 -2.54 -18.21 12.20
C PRO A 367 -3.49 -17.16 12.83
N ALA A 368 -3.44 -17.00 14.15
CA ALA A 368 -4.20 -16.03 14.93
C ALA A 368 -3.24 -15.14 15.74
N PHE A 369 -3.52 -14.87 17.01
CA PHE A 369 -2.59 -14.12 17.85
C PHE A 369 -1.34 -14.94 18.21
N THR A 370 -0.23 -14.23 18.40
CA THR A 370 1.00 -14.80 18.93
C THR A 370 1.50 -13.96 20.09
N LEU A 371 1.80 -14.58 21.23
CA LEU A 371 2.52 -13.91 22.32
C LEU A 371 3.97 -14.38 22.32
N VAL A 372 4.89 -13.43 22.12
CA VAL A 372 6.33 -13.68 22.30
C VAL A 372 6.68 -13.30 23.74
N ASP A 373 7.28 -14.24 24.48
CA ASP A 373 7.68 -14.05 25.88
C ASP A 373 9.18 -14.31 26.05
N PHE A 374 9.93 -13.28 26.46
CA PHE A 374 11.37 -13.34 26.69
C PHE A 374 11.74 -13.56 28.17
N THR A 375 10.77 -13.74 29.06
CA THR A 375 11.02 -13.96 30.48
C THR A 375 11.52 -15.37 30.76
N LEU A 376 12.43 -15.51 31.73
CA LEU A 376 13.02 -16.82 32.08
C LEU A 376 12.02 -17.76 32.74
N ASP A 377 11.07 -17.20 33.49
CA ASP A 377 10.02 -17.91 34.22
C ASP A 377 8.75 -18.14 33.38
N GLY A 378 8.67 -17.57 32.17
CA GLY A 378 7.52 -17.70 31.27
C GLY A 378 6.24 -17.09 31.83
N ARG A 379 6.37 -16.08 32.70
CA ARG A 379 5.25 -15.53 33.48
C ARG A 379 4.14 -14.96 32.59
N TRP A 380 4.50 -14.28 31.50
CA TRP A 380 3.51 -13.68 30.60
C TRP A 380 2.79 -14.76 29.80
N ALA A 381 3.52 -15.74 29.29
CA ALA A 381 2.93 -16.89 28.61
C ALA A 381 1.88 -17.59 29.49
N ALA A 382 2.20 -17.83 30.77
CA ALA A 382 1.27 -18.46 31.70
C ALA A 382 0.00 -17.61 31.96
N GLN A 383 0.16 -16.29 32.17
CA GLN A 383 -0.98 -15.38 32.38
C GLN A 383 -1.89 -15.32 31.14
N PHE A 384 -1.32 -15.15 29.96
CA PHE A 384 -2.07 -15.09 28.71
C PHE A 384 -2.75 -16.42 28.36
N ASP A 385 -2.11 -17.56 28.59
CA ASP A 385 -2.69 -18.88 28.31
C ASP A 385 -4.01 -19.10 29.08
N ALA A 386 -3.98 -18.77 30.38
CA ALA A 386 -5.12 -18.92 31.26
C ALA A 386 -6.31 -18.05 30.79
N ILE A 387 -6.05 -16.78 30.49
CA ILE A 387 -7.10 -15.83 30.11
C ILE A 387 -7.57 -16.05 28.66
N ALA A 388 -6.67 -16.33 27.72
CA ALA A 388 -7.03 -16.62 26.33
C ALA A 388 -7.91 -17.88 26.25
N SER A 389 -7.63 -18.90 27.05
CA SER A 389 -8.45 -20.11 27.15
C SER A 389 -9.86 -19.79 27.69
N GLN A 390 -9.96 -18.95 28.71
CA GLN A 390 -11.26 -18.52 29.27
C GLN A 390 -12.08 -17.70 28.26
N LEU A 391 -11.43 -16.81 27.50
CA LEU A 391 -12.06 -15.99 26.48
C LEU A 391 -12.22 -16.69 25.13
N GLN A 392 -11.75 -17.93 24.99
CA GLN A 392 -11.74 -18.68 23.73
C GLN A 392 -11.06 -17.91 22.59
N VAL A 393 -9.95 -17.22 22.88
CA VAL A 393 -9.14 -16.49 21.90
C VAL A 393 -8.02 -17.41 21.42
N PRO A 394 -7.92 -17.71 20.11
CA PRO A 394 -6.81 -18.51 19.59
C PRO A 394 -5.50 -17.75 19.75
N LEU A 395 -4.60 -18.29 20.58
CA LEU A 395 -3.31 -17.69 20.92
C LEU A 395 -2.20 -18.73 20.83
N LYS A 396 -1.12 -18.41 20.12
CA LYS A 396 0.12 -19.19 20.11
C LYS A 396 1.13 -18.55 21.07
N LEU A 397 1.63 -19.33 22.02
CA LEU A 397 2.68 -18.89 22.95
C LEU A 397 4.05 -19.24 22.37
N VAL A 398 4.97 -18.27 22.39
CA VAL A 398 6.33 -18.41 21.85
C VAL A 398 7.33 -17.97 22.94
N PRO A 399 7.73 -18.89 23.84
CA PRO A 399 8.75 -18.62 24.84
C PRO A 399 10.15 -18.56 24.19
N LEU A 400 10.84 -17.43 24.34
CA LEU A 400 12.19 -17.16 23.83
C LEU A 400 13.15 -16.66 24.93
N PRO A 401 13.21 -17.30 26.12
CA PRO A 401 13.93 -16.79 27.30
C PRO A 401 15.43 -16.52 27.08
N LEU A 402 16.04 -17.26 26.14
CA LEU A 402 17.48 -17.21 25.88
C LEU A 402 17.87 -16.35 24.66
N GLN A 403 16.88 -15.81 23.92
CA GLN A 403 17.12 -15.06 22.68
C GLN A 403 17.49 -13.60 22.97
N GLN A 404 18.70 -13.39 23.48
CA GLN A 404 19.12 -12.07 23.97
C GLN A 404 19.15 -11.00 22.88
N HIS A 405 19.54 -11.36 21.65
CA HIS A 405 19.53 -10.41 20.54
C HIS A 405 18.11 -9.96 20.20
N ALA A 406 17.19 -10.91 20.06
CA ALA A 406 15.79 -10.61 19.76
C ALA A 406 15.16 -9.75 20.86
N ARG A 407 15.35 -10.11 22.15
CA ARG A 407 14.87 -9.31 23.28
C ARG A 407 15.42 -7.88 23.25
N ARG A 408 16.70 -7.68 22.93
CA ARG A 408 17.30 -6.33 22.82
C ARG A 408 16.66 -5.49 21.71
N VAL A 409 16.40 -6.08 20.54
CA VAL A 409 15.77 -5.37 19.42
C VAL A 409 14.29 -5.07 19.72
N TRP A 410 13.59 -6.02 20.34
CA TRP A 410 12.17 -5.88 20.67
C TRP A 410 11.92 -5.00 21.90
N GLY A 411 12.92 -4.84 22.77
CA GLY A 411 12.93 -3.87 23.86
C GLY A 411 11.95 -4.14 25.00
N ARG A 412 11.28 -5.30 25.01
CA ARG A 412 10.21 -5.66 25.95
C ARG A 412 10.30 -7.11 26.37
N ASP A 413 9.70 -7.42 27.53
CA ASP A 413 9.69 -8.77 28.11
C ASP A 413 8.63 -9.66 27.46
N ALA A 414 7.48 -9.11 27.07
CA ALA A 414 6.50 -9.81 26.25
C ALA A 414 5.82 -8.86 25.26
N VAL A 415 5.40 -9.42 24.12
CA VAL A 415 4.71 -8.65 23.06
C VAL A 415 3.62 -9.51 22.43
N LEU A 416 2.40 -8.98 22.37
CA LEU A 416 1.26 -9.59 21.70
C LEU A 416 1.20 -9.13 20.24
N ILE A 417 1.31 -10.09 19.33
CA ILE A 417 1.34 -9.89 17.88
C ILE A 417 0.02 -10.36 17.29
N ARG A 418 -0.56 -9.51 16.44
CA ARG A 418 -1.77 -9.77 15.66
C ARG A 418 -1.50 -10.74 14.51
N PRO A 419 -2.55 -11.31 13.90
CA PRO A 419 -2.40 -12.17 12.72
C PRO A 419 -1.76 -11.45 11.52
N ASP A 420 -1.82 -10.12 11.47
CA ASP A 420 -1.23 -9.25 10.44
C ASP A 420 0.13 -8.66 10.79
N ASP A 421 0.87 -9.34 11.68
CA ASP A 421 2.23 -9.00 12.09
C ASP A 421 2.37 -7.65 12.82
N HIS A 422 1.27 -7.00 13.20
CA HIS A 422 1.30 -5.76 13.96
C HIS A 422 1.23 -6.02 15.46
N VAL A 423 1.89 -5.16 16.23
CA VAL A 423 1.86 -5.23 17.69
C VAL A 423 0.50 -4.75 18.19
N ALA A 424 -0.24 -5.60 18.89
CA ALA A 424 -1.47 -5.20 19.61
C ALA A 424 -1.16 -4.65 21.00
N TRP A 425 -0.14 -5.18 21.67
CA TRP A 425 0.24 -4.80 23.03
C TRP A 425 1.70 -5.22 23.30
N ARG A 426 2.34 -4.56 24.27
CA ARG A 426 3.66 -4.94 24.77
C ARG A 426 3.73 -4.76 26.29
N SER A 427 4.53 -5.59 26.96
CA SER A 427 4.66 -5.57 28.42
C SER A 427 5.20 -4.23 28.94
N PRO A 428 4.74 -3.74 30.09
CA PRO A 428 5.33 -2.58 30.75
C PRO A 428 6.80 -2.83 31.15
N VAL A 429 7.64 -1.79 31.12
CA VAL A 429 9.08 -1.91 31.45
C VAL A 429 9.32 -2.20 32.93
N HIS A 430 8.51 -1.65 33.82
CA HIS A 430 8.72 -1.69 35.28
C HIS A 430 7.66 -2.47 36.05
N LYS A 431 6.78 -3.21 35.36
CA LYS A 431 5.76 -4.05 36.01
C LYS A 431 5.84 -5.48 35.50
N GLU A 432 5.47 -6.41 36.37
CA GLU A 432 5.44 -7.85 36.08
C GLU A 432 4.02 -8.36 35.79
N GLU A 433 3.03 -7.46 35.84
CA GLU A 433 1.60 -7.75 35.66
C GLU A 433 0.92 -6.61 34.87
N ASP A 434 -0.16 -6.95 34.17
CA ASP A 434 -1.08 -6.04 33.47
C ASP A 434 -2.48 -6.68 33.44
N ASP A 435 -3.51 -5.93 33.05
CA ASP A 435 -4.88 -6.44 32.90
C ASP A 435 -5.01 -7.24 31.58
N ILE A 436 -4.57 -8.51 31.61
CA ILE A 436 -4.53 -9.39 30.43
C ILE A 436 -5.92 -9.64 29.85
N GLU A 437 -6.96 -9.70 30.68
CA GLU A 437 -8.34 -9.85 30.22
C GLU A 437 -8.76 -8.65 29.39
N ARG A 438 -8.48 -7.44 29.88
CA ARG A 438 -8.74 -6.21 29.12
C ARG A 438 -7.90 -6.13 27.85
N VAL A 439 -6.61 -6.47 27.90
CA VAL A 439 -5.73 -6.48 26.73
C VAL A 439 -6.31 -7.37 25.63
N LEU A 440 -6.71 -8.60 25.96
CA LEU A 440 -7.28 -9.54 24.98
C LEU A 440 -8.66 -9.11 24.50
N LYS A 441 -9.52 -8.53 25.36
CA LYS A 441 -10.82 -8.00 24.94
C LYS A 441 -10.68 -6.84 23.94
N ILE A 442 -9.74 -5.92 24.19
CA ILE A 442 -9.43 -4.81 23.26
C ILE A 442 -8.83 -5.36 21.96
N ALA A 443 -7.79 -6.19 22.03
CA ALA A 443 -7.12 -6.73 20.84
C ALA A 443 -8.06 -7.55 19.94
N THR A 444 -9.03 -8.23 20.54
CA THR A 444 -10.08 -8.97 19.82
C THR A 444 -11.30 -8.12 19.46
N GLY A 445 -11.30 -6.82 19.79
CA GLY A 445 -12.38 -5.89 19.50
C GLY A 445 -13.71 -6.21 20.18
N ARG A 446 -13.69 -6.99 21.26
CA ARG A 446 -14.84 -7.25 22.16
C ARG A 446 -15.02 -6.14 23.20
N ASP A 447 -13.98 -5.36 23.39
CA ASP A 447 -13.94 -4.08 24.07
C ASP A 447 -13.17 -3.10 23.18
N ALA A 448 -13.13 -1.83 23.54
CA ALA A 448 -12.36 -0.82 22.81
C ALA A 448 -11.71 0.16 23.77
N LEU A 449 -10.62 0.78 23.31
CA LEU A 449 -10.20 2.03 23.91
C LEU A 449 -11.24 3.11 23.62
N GLU A 450 -11.55 3.92 24.63
CA GLU A 450 -12.30 5.17 24.41
C GLU A 450 -11.59 5.99 23.33
N PRO A 451 -12.34 6.66 22.43
CA PRO A 451 -11.75 7.48 21.40
C PRO A 451 -10.79 8.48 22.06
N SER A 452 -9.49 8.34 21.82
CA SER A 452 -8.56 9.40 22.21
C SER A 452 -8.89 10.64 21.37
N ASP A 453 -8.74 11.84 21.94
CA ASP A 453 -8.86 13.11 21.19
C ASP A 453 -7.89 13.19 19.99
N LYS A 454 -6.97 12.23 19.85
CA LYS A 454 -6.09 12.05 18.69
C LYS A 454 -6.79 11.28 17.56
N ASN A 455 -8.02 11.65 17.21
CA ASN A 455 -8.73 11.08 16.07
C ASN A 455 -8.03 11.50 14.76
N THR A 456 -7.02 10.73 14.35
CA THR A 456 -6.19 10.98 13.17
C THR A 456 -7.02 10.97 11.89
N SER A 457 -8.10 10.18 11.84
CA SER A 457 -8.98 10.09 10.67
C SER A 457 -9.68 11.42 10.33
N ASP A 458 -10.17 12.15 11.33
CA ASP A 458 -10.83 13.45 11.12
C ASP A 458 -9.80 14.52 10.73
N TYR A 459 -8.62 14.50 11.34
CA TYR A 459 -7.54 15.43 11.00
C TYR A 459 -7.07 15.25 9.55
N THR A 460 -6.93 14.02 9.07
CA THR A 460 -6.52 13.75 7.68
C THR A 460 -7.64 14.07 6.68
N LEU A 461 -8.91 13.77 7.00
CA LEU A 461 -10.02 14.06 6.08
C LEU A 461 -10.32 15.56 5.98
N GLU A 462 -10.31 16.30 7.09
CA GLU A 462 -10.51 17.75 7.09
C GLU A 462 -9.34 18.47 6.43
N SER A 463 -8.09 18.05 6.67
CA SER A 463 -6.92 18.65 6.02
C SER A 463 -6.94 18.41 4.50
N VAL A 464 -7.23 17.20 4.03
CA VAL A 464 -7.36 16.93 2.59
C VAL A 464 -8.54 17.69 1.97
N LYS A 465 -9.69 17.80 2.66
CA LYS A 465 -10.84 18.61 2.19
C LYS A 465 -10.51 20.10 2.13
N LYS A 466 -9.70 20.61 3.05
CA LYS A 466 -9.36 22.04 3.17
C LYS A 466 -8.20 22.46 2.27
N SER A 467 -7.26 21.57 2.01
CA SER A 467 -6.00 21.87 1.33
C SER A 467 -5.84 21.15 -0.02
N GLY A 468 -6.71 20.20 -0.36
CA GLY A 468 -6.48 19.28 -1.47
C GLY A 468 -5.35 18.31 -1.17
N PHE A 469 -5.01 17.43 -2.12
CA PHE A 469 -3.76 16.67 -2.04
C PHE A 469 -2.59 17.65 -2.11
N THR A 470 -1.98 17.91 -0.96
CA THR A 470 -0.74 18.67 -0.88
C THR A 470 0.38 17.68 -0.62
N GLY A 471 1.30 17.51 -1.57
CA GLY A 471 2.53 16.74 -1.35
C GLY A 471 3.47 17.32 -0.27
N THR A 472 2.98 18.19 0.61
CA THR A 472 3.79 18.88 1.61
C THR A 472 2.94 19.34 2.79
N VAL A 473 2.49 18.44 3.66
CA VAL A 473 2.26 18.76 5.08
C VAL A 473 2.55 17.53 5.95
N GLY A 474 3.61 17.61 6.74
CA GLY A 474 3.95 16.58 7.72
C GLY A 474 5.17 16.99 8.54
N ASN A 475 5.05 18.05 9.33
CA ASN A 475 5.34 18.04 10.78
C ASN A 475 5.37 19.48 11.34
N VAL A 476 4.66 19.61 12.45
CA VAL A 476 4.47 20.73 13.38
C VAL A 476 5.67 21.70 13.44
N GLY A 477 5.44 23.00 13.18
CA GLY A 477 6.26 24.08 13.77
C GLY A 477 6.99 25.09 12.88
N GLN A 478 6.72 25.23 11.57
CA GLN A 478 7.38 26.28 10.76
C GLN A 478 6.42 27.12 9.90
N THR A 479 6.78 28.40 9.74
CA THR A 479 5.97 29.50 9.20
C THR A 479 5.46 29.24 7.76
N PRO A 480 4.24 29.70 7.40
CA PRO A 480 3.60 29.30 6.14
C PRO A 480 4.32 29.88 4.91
N VAL A 481 4.79 29.03 4.02
CA VAL A 481 5.20 29.44 2.66
C VAL A 481 3.94 29.70 1.85
N LYS A 482 3.66 30.99 1.61
CA LYS A 482 2.57 31.44 0.74
C LYS A 482 2.99 31.28 -0.72
N GLN A 483 2.66 30.16 -1.36
CA GLN A 483 2.41 30.08 -2.81
C GLN A 483 1.91 28.66 -3.18
N LEU A 484 0.64 28.55 -3.56
CA LEU A 484 0.06 27.33 -4.16
C LEU A 484 0.47 27.25 -5.65
N ALA A 485 0.80 26.04 -6.12
CA ALA A 485 1.07 25.77 -7.53
C ALA A 485 -0.20 25.88 -8.38
N ALA A 486 -0.05 26.17 -9.69
CA ALA A 486 -1.18 26.43 -10.59
C ALA A 486 -2.14 25.23 -10.79
N PHE A 487 -1.71 24.00 -10.51
CA PHE A 487 -2.58 22.82 -10.52
C PHE A 487 -3.36 22.61 -9.21
N GLN A 488 -3.07 23.41 -8.18
CA GLN A 488 -3.73 23.44 -6.88
C GLN A 488 -4.58 24.70 -6.67
N LYS A 489 -4.81 25.49 -7.72
CA LYS A 489 -5.72 26.65 -7.70
C LYS A 489 -7.09 26.29 -8.23
#